data_AF-A0AAN5I3W3-F1
#
_entry.id   AF-A0AAN5I3W3-F1
#
_cell.length_a   1.000
_cell.length_b   1.000
_cell.length_c   1.000
_cell.angle_alpha   90.00
_cell.angle_beta   90.00
_cell.angle_gamma   90.00
#
_symmetry.space_group_name_H-M   'P 1'
#
loop_
_entity.id
_entity.type
_entity.pdbx_description
1 polymer ?
#
loop_
_entity_poly.entity_id
_entity_poly.type
_entity_poly.pdbx_seq_one_letter_code
_entity_poly.pdbx_strand_id
1 'polypeptide(L)'
;NRPFHRRVDVISSTMIPLFEQLIADAAVIAVNNLSIEKEFCRFIKQFLDVQIGPCFHCICGRQFGAYVSSCDNWYFSFRIDQHTFLVFRSVHTPMSSRIDSQTSLTYSEAS
;
A
#
# COMPACT_ATOMS: atom_id res chain seq x y z
N ASN A 1 -34.03 -3.83 -4.25
CA ASN A 1 -32.98 -2.98 -3.63
C ASN A 1 -31.83 -3.83 -3.12
N ARG A 2 -30.76 -4.00 -3.91
CA ARG A 2 -29.48 -4.50 -3.40
C ARG A 2 -28.60 -3.27 -3.14
N PRO A 3 -28.13 -3.02 -1.91
CA PRO A 3 -27.34 -1.82 -1.64
C PRO A 3 -25.96 -2.01 -2.27
N PHE A 4 -25.57 -1.06 -3.12
CA PHE A 4 -24.17 -0.69 -3.41
C PHE A 4 -23.13 -1.80 -3.57
N HIS A 5 -23.45 -2.92 -4.22
CA HIS A 5 -22.44 -3.92 -4.58
C HIS A 5 -21.64 -3.39 -5.78
N ARG A 6 -20.58 -2.62 -5.51
CA ARG A 6 -19.57 -2.34 -6.54
C ARG A 6 -18.68 -3.56 -6.68
N ARG A 7 -18.55 -4.05 -7.90
CA ARG A 7 -17.71 -5.21 -8.19
C ARG A 7 -16.24 -4.78 -8.08
N VAL A 8 -15.48 -5.57 -7.31
CA VAL A 8 -14.03 -5.41 -7.19
C VAL A 8 -13.38 -6.45 -8.09
N ASP A 9 -12.66 -6.00 -9.11
CA ASP A 9 -11.87 -6.87 -9.98
C ASP A 9 -10.43 -6.89 -9.48
N VAL A 10 -9.99 -8.03 -8.96
CA VAL A 10 -8.60 -8.22 -8.55
C VAL A 10 -7.73 -8.39 -9.79
N ILE A 11 -6.67 -7.57 -9.89
CA ILE A 11 -5.70 -7.63 -11.00
C ILE A 11 -4.52 -8.51 -10.58
N SER A 12 -3.93 -8.21 -9.43
CA SER A 12 -2.79 -8.96 -8.89
C SER A 12 -2.67 -8.70 -7.38
N SER A 13 -2.26 -9.71 -6.63
CA SER A 13 -2.10 -9.62 -5.20
C SER A 13 -1.05 -10.57 -4.68
N THR A 14 -0.34 -10.15 -3.64
CA THR A 14 0.50 -11.02 -2.81
C THR A 14 0.00 -11.07 -1.36
N MET A 15 -1.07 -10.34 -1.03
CA MET A 15 -1.64 -10.30 0.31
C MET A 15 -2.50 -11.54 0.59
N ILE A 16 -2.73 -11.84 1.87
CA ILE A 16 -3.70 -12.88 2.23
C ILE A 16 -5.14 -12.40 1.99
N PRO A 17 -6.09 -13.30 1.66
CA PRO A 17 -7.47 -12.92 1.29
C PRO A 17 -8.20 -12.07 2.34
N LEU A 18 -7.88 -12.24 3.61
CA LEU A 18 -8.44 -11.43 4.70
C LEU A 18 -8.11 -9.93 4.52
N PHE A 19 -6.87 -9.61 4.17
CA PHE A 19 -6.46 -8.21 3.96
C PHE A 19 -6.93 -7.67 2.61
N GLU A 20 -6.99 -8.52 1.58
CA GLU A 20 -7.59 -8.13 0.29
C GLU A 20 -9.03 -7.68 0.47
N GLN A 21 -9.84 -8.47 1.19
CA GLN A 21 -11.24 -8.13 1.47
C GLN A 21 -11.35 -6.85 2.30
N LEU A 22 -10.52 -6.71 3.35
CA LEU A 22 -10.49 -5.52 4.19
C LEU A 22 -10.19 -4.24 3.37
N ILE A 23 -9.23 -4.30 2.45
CA ILE A 23 -8.86 -3.18 1.58
C ILE A 23 -9.96 -2.91 0.55
N ALA A 24 -10.52 -3.96 -0.04
CA ALA A 24 -11.60 -3.87 -1.02
C ALA A 24 -12.84 -3.21 -0.41
N ASP A 25 -13.25 -3.60 0.79
CA ASP A 25 -14.39 -3.02 1.50
C ASP A 25 -14.16 -1.54 1.82
N ALA A 26 -12.96 -1.19 2.30
CA ALA A 26 -12.59 0.21 2.54
C ALA A 26 -12.63 1.03 1.24
N ALA A 27 -12.17 0.47 0.12
CA ALA A 27 -12.19 1.13 -1.17
C ALA A 27 -13.61 1.32 -1.72
N VAL A 28 -14.50 0.33 -1.56
CA VAL A 28 -15.92 0.45 -1.94
C VAL A 28 -16.60 1.56 -1.13
N ILE A 29 -16.33 1.65 0.19
CA ILE A 29 -16.83 2.73 1.04
C ILE A 29 -16.32 4.08 0.54
N ALA A 30 -15.01 4.20 0.28
CA ALA A 30 -14.41 5.45 -0.18
C ALA A 30 -15.03 5.91 -1.51
N VAL A 31 -15.15 5.02 -2.48
CA VAL A 31 -15.66 5.29 -3.83
C VAL A 31 -17.17 5.59 -3.84
N ASN A 32 -17.93 5.12 -2.83
CA ASN A 32 -19.34 5.45 -2.66
C ASN A 32 -19.57 6.82 -2.00
N ASN A 33 -18.67 7.26 -1.12
CA ASN A 33 -18.89 8.47 -0.31
C ASN A 33 -18.07 9.68 -0.76
N LEU A 34 -17.03 9.48 -1.56
CA LEU A 34 -16.11 10.52 -2.01
C LEU A 34 -16.12 10.57 -3.56
N SER A 35 -15.59 11.64 -4.13
CA SER A 35 -15.54 11.84 -5.59
C SER A 35 -14.15 12.15 -6.13
N ILE A 36 -13.18 12.41 -5.25
CA ILE A 36 -11.82 12.84 -5.60
C ILE A 36 -10.86 11.68 -5.34
N GLU A 37 -10.10 11.27 -6.36
CA GLU A 37 -9.15 10.14 -6.30
C GLU A 37 -8.17 10.24 -5.14
N LYS A 38 -7.65 11.45 -4.89
CA LYS A 38 -6.77 11.75 -3.76
C LYS A 38 -7.41 11.41 -2.41
N GLU A 39 -8.70 11.69 -2.25
CA GLU A 39 -9.42 11.42 -1.01
C GLU A 39 -9.69 9.92 -0.83
N PHE A 40 -9.90 9.16 -1.91
CA PHE A 40 -9.95 7.70 -1.86
C PHE A 40 -8.64 7.14 -1.30
N CYS A 41 -7.51 7.56 -1.88
CA CYS A 41 -6.19 7.12 -1.44
C CYS A 41 -5.93 7.47 0.03
N ARG A 42 -6.26 8.70 0.43
CA ARG A 42 -6.09 9.16 1.81
C ARG A 42 -6.90 8.31 2.78
N PHE A 43 -8.18 8.05 2.47
CA PHE A 43 -9.07 7.25 3.31
C PHE A 43 -8.52 5.84 3.51
N ILE A 44 -8.19 5.14 2.42
CA ILE A 44 -7.68 3.76 2.47
C ILE A 44 -6.35 3.71 3.23
N LYS A 45 -5.41 4.63 2.92
CA LYS A 45 -4.11 4.70 3.58
C LYS A 45 -4.24 4.89 5.09
N GLN A 46 -5.02 5.88 5.51
CA GLN A 46 -5.21 6.18 6.94
C GLN A 46 -5.87 5.03 7.67
N PHE A 47 -6.87 4.38 7.06
CA PHE A 47 -7.52 3.21 7.62
C PHE A 47 -6.52 2.06 7.85
N LEU A 48 -5.68 1.74 6.86
CA LEU A 48 -4.71 0.66 6.97
C LEU A 48 -3.58 0.97 7.96
N ASP A 49 -3.08 2.20 7.97
CA ASP A 49 -2.07 2.63 8.92
C ASP A 49 -2.56 2.49 10.38
N VAL A 50 -3.86 2.70 10.63
CA VAL A 50 -4.46 2.53 11.97
C VAL A 50 -4.71 1.06 12.30
N GLN A 51 -5.22 0.26 11.36
CA GLN A 51 -5.62 -1.13 11.62
C GLN A 51 -4.45 -2.12 11.65
N ILE A 52 -3.46 -1.92 10.78
CA ILE A 52 -2.35 -2.87 10.57
C ILE A 52 -1.01 -2.26 11.00
N GLY A 53 -0.89 -0.94 10.88
CA GLY A 53 0.31 -0.18 11.23
C GLY A 53 1.00 0.44 10.00
N PRO A 54 1.77 1.53 10.18
CA PRO A 54 2.44 2.23 9.09
C PRO A 54 3.59 1.40 8.46
N CYS A 55 4.10 1.76 7.26
CA CYS A 55 3.67 2.84 6.38
C CYS A 55 3.06 2.26 5.09
N PHE A 56 1.73 2.34 4.96
CA PHE A 56 1.04 1.99 3.73
C PHE A 56 1.07 3.15 2.73
N HIS A 57 1.04 2.79 1.45
CA HIS A 57 0.94 3.68 0.30
C HIS A 57 -0.26 3.24 -0.54
N CYS A 58 -1.03 4.21 -1.02
CA CYS A 58 -2.19 3.97 -1.86
C CYS A 58 -2.15 4.91 -3.07
N ILE A 59 -2.26 4.34 -4.26
CA ILE A 59 -2.31 5.05 -5.54
C ILE A 59 -3.64 4.70 -6.20
N CYS A 60 -4.29 5.70 -6.79
CA CYS A 60 -5.57 5.54 -7.50
C CYS A 60 -5.48 6.37 -8.79
N GLY A 61 -6.02 5.83 -9.88
CA GLY A 61 -6.18 6.53 -11.14
C GLY A 61 -6.84 5.66 -12.20
N ARG A 62 -7.32 6.27 -13.28
CA ARG A 62 -7.93 5.52 -14.40
C ARG A 62 -6.92 4.63 -15.13
N GLN A 63 -5.74 5.17 -15.40
CA GLN A 63 -4.63 4.48 -16.06
C GLN A 63 -3.31 4.96 -15.46
N PHE A 64 -2.49 4.03 -14.99
CA PHE A 64 -1.14 4.31 -14.53
C PHE A 64 -0.26 3.06 -14.69
N GLY A 65 1.03 3.28 -14.89
CA GLY A 65 2.05 2.25 -14.77
C GLY A 65 2.80 2.44 -13.46
N ALA A 66 3.01 1.36 -12.71
CA ALA A 66 3.80 1.38 -11.49
C ALA A 66 4.73 0.18 -11.44
N TYR A 67 5.98 0.42 -11.07
CA TYR A 67 6.97 -0.62 -10.82
C TYR A 67 7.47 -0.44 -9.39
N VAL A 68 7.06 -1.35 -8.50
CA VAL A 68 7.35 -1.26 -7.07
C VAL A 68 7.99 -2.56 -6.60
N SER A 69 9.10 -2.45 -5.88
CA SER A 69 9.72 -3.59 -5.21
C SER A 69 9.13 -3.70 -3.81
N SER A 70 8.22 -4.67 -3.61
CA SER A 70 7.65 -4.97 -2.30
C SER A 70 8.55 -5.94 -1.54
N CYS A 71 8.89 -5.64 -0.30
CA CYS A 71 9.76 -6.49 0.51
C CYS A 71 8.99 -7.64 1.19
N ASP A 72 7.66 -7.52 1.36
CA ASP A 72 6.97 -8.21 2.46
C ASP A 72 5.56 -8.71 2.12
N ASN A 73 5.28 -9.12 0.88
CA ASN A 73 3.94 -9.63 0.47
C ASN A 73 2.76 -8.64 0.67
N TRP A 74 3.04 -7.37 1.00
CA TRP A 74 2.04 -6.32 1.11
C TRP A 74 1.89 -5.60 -0.23
N TYR A 75 1.33 -6.29 -1.22
CA TYR A 75 1.00 -5.73 -2.54
C TYR A 75 -0.40 -6.17 -2.94
N PHE A 76 -1.24 -5.21 -3.32
CA PHE A 76 -2.58 -5.47 -3.82
C PHE A 76 -2.95 -4.45 -4.90
N SER A 77 -3.30 -4.95 -6.08
CA SER A 77 -3.78 -4.18 -7.22
C SER A 77 -5.14 -4.70 -7.67
N PHE A 78 -6.10 -3.79 -7.74
CA PHE A 78 -7.49 -4.10 -8.05
C PHE A 78 -8.17 -2.91 -8.73
N ARG A 79 -9.35 -3.15 -9.30
CA ARG A 79 -10.14 -2.13 -9.98
C ARG A 79 -11.56 -2.10 -9.44
N ILE A 80 -12.08 -0.89 -9.26
CA ILE A 80 -13.49 -0.62 -8.95
C ILE A 80 -14.00 0.38 -9.98
N ASP A 81 -14.98 -0.05 -10.77
CA ASP A 81 -15.49 0.69 -11.92
C ASP A 81 -14.37 1.12 -12.88
N GLN A 82 -14.15 2.43 -13.02
CA GLN A 82 -13.11 3.03 -13.87
C GLN A 82 -11.79 3.33 -13.13
N HIS A 83 -11.73 3.10 -11.83
CA HIS A 83 -10.58 3.46 -11.00
C HIS A 83 -9.75 2.21 -10.70
N THR A 84 -8.49 2.25 -11.06
CA THR A 84 -7.51 1.24 -10.66
C THR A 84 -6.85 1.71 -9.36
N PHE A 85 -6.64 0.78 -8.45
CA PHE A 85 -5.99 0.99 -7.17
C PHE A 85 -4.73 0.14 -7.08
N LEU A 86 -3.71 0.71 -6.44
CA LEU A 86 -2.50 0.00 -6.05
C LEU A 86 -2.18 0.36 -4.59
N VAL A 87 -2.19 -0.66 -3.74
CA VAL A 87 -1.89 -0.54 -2.32
C VAL A 87 -0.67 -1.40 -2.00
N PHE A 88 0.32 -0.79 -1.36
CA PHE A 88 1.51 -1.52 -0.91
C PHE A 88 2.11 -0.93 0.36
N ARG A 89 2.93 -1.71 1.07
CA ARG A 89 3.64 -1.26 2.27
C ARG A 89 5.14 -1.16 2.01
N SER A 90 5.78 -0.13 2.55
CA SER A 90 7.24 0.02 2.53
C SER A 90 7.83 -0.21 3.92
N VAL A 91 8.97 -0.90 4.00
CA VAL A 91 9.78 -0.92 5.22
C VAL A 91 10.44 0.45 5.38
N HIS A 92 10.18 1.11 6.51
CA HIS A 92 10.97 2.27 6.88
C HIS A 92 12.30 1.77 7.45
N THR A 93 13.33 1.73 6.61
CA THR A 93 14.71 1.59 7.10
C THR A 93 15.24 3.00 7.39
N PRO A 94 15.28 3.45 8.65
CA PRO A 94 15.87 4.74 8.97
C PRO A 94 17.33 4.75 8.51
N MET A 95 17.77 5.81 7.85
CA MET A 95 19.14 5.92 7.30
C MET A 95 20.25 5.70 8.35
N SER A 96 19.93 5.82 9.64
CA SER A 96 20.87 5.58 10.74
C SER A 96 21.48 4.18 10.74
N SER A 97 20.81 3.15 10.19
CA SER A 97 21.35 1.78 10.18
C SER A 97 22.36 1.50 9.06
N ARG A 98 22.63 2.47 8.17
CA ARG A 98 23.64 2.31 7.11
C ARG A 98 25.05 2.76 7.52
N ILE A 99 25.19 3.49 8.61
CA ILE A 99 26.47 4.08 9.01
C ILE A 99 27.29 3.10 9.89
N ASP A 100 26.64 2.17 10.59
CA ASP A 100 27.34 1.28 11.53
C ASP A 100 28.14 0.14 10.88
N SER A 101 28.04 -0.06 9.56
CA SER A 101 28.76 -1.12 8.85
C SER A 101 30.04 -0.67 8.12
N GLN A 102 30.44 0.61 8.17
CA GLN A 102 31.71 1.06 7.57
C GLN A 102 32.77 1.51 8.59
N THR A 103 32.40 1.79 9.84
CA THR A 103 33.33 2.34 10.84
C THR A 103 34.16 1.27 11.60
N SER A 104 33.90 -0.02 11.38
CA SER A 104 34.64 -1.11 12.06
C SER A 104 35.90 -1.59 11.33
N LEU A 105 36.18 -1.10 10.11
CA LEU A 105 37.35 -1.55 9.33
C LEU A 105 38.59 -0.64 9.44
N THR A 106 38.51 0.50 10.14
CA THR A 106 39.64 1.46 10.21
C THR A 106 40.45 1.39 11.52
N TYR A 107 40.10 0.52 12.47
CA TYR A 107 40.79 0.42 13.76
C TYR A 107 41.75 -0.78 13.90
N SER A 108 41.92 -1.61 12.86
CA SER A 108 42.80 -2.79 12.92
C SER A 108 44.17 -2.63 12.25
N GLU A 109 44.50 -1.47 11.67
CA GLU A 109 45.76 -1.26 10.92
C GLU A 109 46.76 -0.28 11.58
N ALA A 110 46.54 0.12 12.83
CA ALA A 110 47.51 0.93 13.59
C ALA A 110 47.98 0.17 14.84
N SER A 111 49.00 -0.68 14.67
CA SER A 111 49.87 -1.18 15.73
C SER A 111 51.28 -1.33 15.19
#